data_AF-A0A948FMY3-F1
#
_entry.id   AF-A0A948FMY3-F1
#
_cell.length_a   1.000
_cell.length_b   1.000
_cell.length_c   1.000
_cell.angle_alpha   90.00
_cell.angle_beta   90.00
_cell.angle_gamma   90.00
#
_symmetry.space_group_name_H-M   'P 1'
#
loop_
_entity.id
_entity.type
_entity.pdbx_description
1 polymer ?
#
loop_
_entity_poly.entity_id
_entity_poly.type
_entity_poly.pdbx_seq_one_letter_code
_entity_poly.pdbx_strand_id
1 'polypeptide(L)'
;MIRNNFGTARSYIQLGNLSTSKMLVDEKKILANINEYLTKQSSKDPAVKTSTRNGFLNSIVIGDPIEGLGILFSVPIRINITFTDKDALLSFIDNVEKNVLDDAQYRILYKLNEVSYDIVNYSDEQQVDILMNAYFVK
;
A
#
# COMPACT_ATOMS: atom_id res chain seq x y z
N MET A 1 54.00 7.35 15.36
CA MET A 1 52.94 8.38 15.38
C MET A 1 51.73 7.84 14.62
N ILE A 2 50.70 7.39 15.33
CA ILE A 2 49.44 6.94 14.71
C ILE A 2 48.38 7.94 15.18
N ARG A 3 48.00 8.87 14.31
CA ARG A 3 46.95 9.86 14.56
C ARG A 3 45.61 9.30 14.07
N ASN A 4 44.65 9.32 14.99
CA ASN A 4 43.21 9.50 14.76
C ASN A 4 42.45 8.42 13.98
N ASN A 5 41.96 7.41 14.71
CA ASN A 5 40.81 6.58 14.29
C ASN A 5 39.60 6.77 15.24
N PHE A 6 39.40 7.99 15.76
CA PHE A 6 38.29 8.33 16.65
C PHE A 6 36.99 8.73 15.90
N GLY A 7 37.04 8.86 14.57
CA GLY A 7 35.86 9.20 13.75
C GLY A 7 34.89 8.03 13.59
N THR A 8 35.42 6.82 13.45
CA THR A 8 34.64 5.58 13.27
C THR A 8 33.94 5.14 14.56
N ALA A 9 34.54 5.34 15.73
CA ALA A 9 33.87 5.06 17.00
C ALA A 9 32.66 5.97 17.24
N ARG A 10 32.71 7.25 16.79
CA ARG A 10 31.57 8.17 16.89
C ARG A 10 30.40 7.76 16.00
N SER A 11 30.63 7.24 14.80
CA SER A 11 29.55 6.76 13.94
C SER A 11 28.90 5.49 14.50
N TYR A 12 29.64 4.60 15.15
CA TYR A 12 29.05 3.47 15.89
C TYR A 12 28.25 3.89 17.13
N ILE A 13 28.67 4.93 17.86
CA ILE A 13 27.91 5.48 19.00
C ILE A 13 26.63 6.19 18.53
N GLN A 14 26.66 6.86 17.37
CA GLN A 14 25.45 7.44 16.77
C GLN A 14 24.47 6.38 16.24
N LEU A 15 24.96 5.20 15.86
CA LEU A 15 24.11 4.05 15.54
C LEU A 15 23.46 3.42 16.79
N GLY A 16 24.07 3.58 17.98
CA GLY A 16 23.49 3.13 19.26
C GLY A 16 22.36 4.02 19.81
N ASN A 17 22.26 5.25 19.31
CA ASN A 17 21.23 6.22 19.69
C ASN A 17 20.18 6.48 18.59
N LEU A 18 20.23 5.72 17.49
CA LEU A 18 19.06 5.54 16.64
C LEU A 18 18.15 4.55 17.35
N SER A 19 17.41 5.04 18.36
CA SER A 19 16.07 4.53 18.61
C SER A 19 15.20 4.91 17.41
N THR A 20 15.52 4.38 16.23
CA THR A 20 14.51 4.26 15.18
C THR A 20 13.40 3.48 15.82
N SER A 21 12.32 4.17 16.16
CA SER A 21 11.04 3.57 16.51
C SER A 21 10.89 2.40 15.55
N LYS A 22 10.92 1.18 16.10
CA LYS A 22 10.76 -0.07 15.35
C LYS A 22 9.63 0.20 14.37
N MET A 23 9.91 0.26 13.05
CA MET A 23 8.91 0.67 12.06
C MET A 23 7.65 -0.13 12.34
N LEU A 24 6.64 0.52 12.93
CA LEU A 24 5.41 -0.15 13.38
C LEU A 24 4.66 -0.69 12.15
N VAL A 25 4.95 -0.11 10.98
CA VAL A 25 4.39 -0.40 9.69
C VAL A 25 5.48 -0.92 8.77
N ASP A 26 5.27 -2.10 8.21
CA ASP A 26 6.11 -2.61 7.11
C ASP A 26 5.52 -2.14 5.78
N GLU A 27 6.05 -1.03 5.25
CA GLU A 27 5.61 -0.44 3.98
C GLU A 27 5.72 -1.42 2.81
N LYS A 28 6.67 -2.37 2.85
CA LYS A 28 6.82 -3.36 1.77
C LYS A 28 5.59 -4.27 1.69
N LYS A 29 4.97 -4.57 2.83
CA LYS A 29 3.73 -5.37 2.86
C LYS A 29 2.55 -4.60 2.28
N ILE A 30 2.47 -3.29 2.55
CA ILE A 30 1.45 -2.41 1.95
C ILE A 30 1.61 -2.42 0.43
N LEU A 31 2.84 -2.22 -0.07
CA LEU A 31 3.14 -2.24 -1.49
C LEU A 31 2.84 -3.60 -2.15
N ALA A 32 3.17 -4.70 -1.47
CA ALA A 32 2.89 -6.06 -1.95
C ALA A 32 1.38 -6.31 -2.10
N ASN A 33 0.59 -5.91 -1.10
CA ASN A 33 -0.88 -6.00 -1.16
C ASN A 33 -1.45 -5.17 -2.31
N ILE A 34 -1.04 -3.91 -2.44
CA ILE A 34 -1.54 -3.02 -3.51
C ILE A 34 -1.17 -3.58 -4.88
N ASN A 35 0.05 -4.09 -5.05
CA ASN A 35 0.46 -4.74 -6.28
C ASN A 35 -0.42 -5.97 -6.58
N GLU A 36 -0.71 -6.81 -5.58
CA GLU A 36 -1.61 -7.95 -5.76
C GLU A 36 -3.00 -7.51 -6.22
N TYR A 37 -3.56 -6.47 -5.60
CA TYR A 37 -4.87 -5.92 -5.98
C TYR A 37 -4.90 -5.36 -7.40
N LEU A 38 -3.76 -4.88 -7.90
CA LEU A 38 -3.60 -4.44 -9.28
C LEU A 38 -3.44 -5.62 -10.25
N THR A 39 -2.85 -6.74 -9.85
CA THR A 39 -2.58 -7.87 -10.75
C THR A 39 -3.69 -8.92 -10.80
N LYS A 40 -4.55 -8.96 -9.78
CA LYS A 40 -5.65 -9.92 -9.71
C LYS A 40 -6.82 -9.41 -10.54
N GLN A 41 -7.14 -10.02 -11.67
CA GLN A 41 -8.41 -9.71 -12.36
C GLN A 41 -9.54 -10.47 -11.67
N SER A 42 -10.62 -9.78 -11.29
CA SER A 42 -11.88 -10.41 -10.84
C SER A 42 -12.64 -10.97 -12.05
N SER A 43 -12.01 -11.88 -12.82
CA SER A 43 -12.69 -12.59 -13.89
C SER A 43 -13.40 -13.80 -13.31
N LYS A 44 -14.74 -13.81 -13.40
CA LYS A 44 -15.60 -14.99 -13.15
C LYS A 44 -15.30 -16.19 -14.06
N ASP A 45 -14.31 -16.09 -14.94
CA ASP A 45 -13.94 -17.09 -15.92
C ASP A 45 -12.55 -17.69 -15.60
N PRO A 46 -12.46 -18.99 -15.24
CA PRO A 46 -11.20 -19.67 -14.94
C PRO A 46 -10.28 -19.86 -16.16
N ALA A 47 -10.71 -19.48 -17.36
CA ALA A 47 -9.93 -19.61 -18.59
C ALA A 47 -8.98 -18.43 -18.88
N VAL A 48 -9.15 -17.27 -18.23
CA VAL A 48 -8.32 -16.08 -18.49
C VAL A 48 -7.08 -16.10 -17.58
N LYS A 49 -6.05 -16.84 -17.99
CA LYS A 49 -4.73 -16.90 -17.35
C LYS A 49 -3.81 -15.74 -17.71
N THR A 50 -4.33 -14.54 -17.92
CA THR A 50 -3.49 -13.38 -18.28
C THR A 50 -3.55 -12.33 -17.19
N SER A 51 -2.37 -12.06 -16.64
CA SER A 51 -2.03 -11.03 -15.65
C SER A 51 -2.19 -9.62 -16.22
N THR A 52 -3.37 -9.31 -16.75
CA THR A 52 -3.69 -7.97 -17.24
C THR A 52 -3.88 -7.11 -16.00
N ARG A 53 -2.88 -6.27 -15.68
CA ARG A 53 -2.97 -5.33 -14.56
C ARG A 53 -4.23 -4.50 -14.72
N ASN A 54 -4.97 -4.33 -13.63
CA ASN A 54 -6.16 -3.49 -13.58
C ASN A 54 -5.81 -2.00 -13.79
N GLY A 55 -4.56 -1.59 -13.63
CA GLY A 55 -4.15 -0.21 -13.90
C GLY A 55 -2.66 0.04 -13.70
N PHE A 56 -2.25 1.28 -13.93
CA PHE A 56 -0.90 1.78 -13.73
C PHE A 56 -0.85 2.65 -12.48
N LEU A 57 -0.08 2.20 -11.48
CA LEU A 57 0.15 2.97 -10.27
C LEU A 57 1.05 4.16 -10.59
N ASN A 58 0.52 5.38 -10.46
CA ASN A 58 1.27 6.62 -10.70
C ASN A 58 2.00 7.07 -9.45
N SER A 59 1.34 7.02 -8.30
CA SER A 59 1.93 7.38 -7.02
C SER A 59 1.23 6.70 -5.85
N ILE A 60 1.99 6.53 -4.77
CA ILE A 60 1.49 6.10 -3.47
C ILE A 60 2.13 6.98 -2.40
N VAL A 61 1.30 7.47 -1.49
CA VAL A 61 1.73 8.21 -0.31
C VAL A 61 1.19 7.48 0.91
N ILE A 62 2.11 7.00 1.75
CA ILE A 62 1.80 6.37 3.03
C ILE A 62 2.01 7.44 4.09
N GLY A 63 0.96 7.78 4.82
CA GLY A 63 1.02 8.78 5.89
C GLY A 63 1.48 8.19 7.22
N ASP A 64 1.53 9.05 8.24
CA ASP A 64 1.92 8.63 9.58
C ASP A 64 0.86 7.71 10.24
N PRO A 65 1.27 6.71 11.04
CA PRO A 65 0.35 5.88 11.80
C PRO A 65 -0.51 6.72 12.74
N ILE A 66 -1.81 6.50 12.70
CA ILE A 66 -2.80 7.07 13.60
C ILE A 66 -3.16 6.01 14.63
N GLU A 67 -2.94 6.32 15.91
CA GLU A 67 -3.35 5.44 17.01
C GLU A 67 -4.87 5.28 17.01
N GLY A 68 -5.34 4.04 17.12
CA GLY A 68 -6.75 3.69 17.20
C GLY A 68 -7.15 3.26 18.61
N LEU A 69 -8.26 2.53 18.70
CA LEU A 69 -8.74 1.97 19.96
C LEU A 69 -7.88 0.78 20.40
N GLY A 70 -7.21 0.92 21.54
CA GLY A 70 -6.47 -0.15 22.20
C GLY A 70 -5.21 -0.58 21.44
N ILE A 71 -5.23 -1.80 20.89
CA ILE A 71 -4.09 -2.40 20.15
C ILE A 71 -4.14 -2.10 18.64
N LEU A 72 -5.19 -1.43 18.17
CA LEU A 72 -5.36 -1.12 16.76
C LEU A 72 -4.72 0.22 16.43
N PHE A 73 -4.01 0.27 15.30
CA PHE A 73 -3.61 1.52 14.68
C PHE A 73 -3.88 1.46 13.18
N SER A 74 -4.03 2.63 12.57
CA SER A 74 -4.35 2.76 11.15
C SER A 74 -3.35 3.64 10.44
N VAL A 75 -3.01 3.29 9.21
CA VAL A 75 -2.12 4.07 8.37
C VAL A 75 -2.93 4.59 7.19
N PRO A 76 -3.07 5.92 7.04
CA PRO A 76 -3.72 6.49 5.87
C PRO A 76 -2.81 6.34 4.65
N ILE A 77 -3.41 5.93 3.54
CA ILE A 77 -2.75 5.70 2.27
C ILE A 77 -3.53 6.49 1.21
N ARG A 78 -2.82 7.28 0.43
CA ARG A 78 -3.33 7.90 -0.79
C ARG A 78 -2.66 7.24 -1.99
N ILE A 79 -3.48 6.79 -2.93
CA ILE A 79 -3.01 6.11 -4.14
C ILE A 79 -3.57 6.87 -5.33
N ASN A 80 -2.74 7.08 -6.35
CA ASN A 80 -3.16 7.58 -7.64
C ASN A 80 -2.89 6.51 -8.71
N ILE A 81 -3.95 6.03 -9.36
CA ILE A 81 -3.87 4.94 -10.35
C ILE A 81 -4.56 5.40 -11.63
N THR A 82 -3.94 5.12 -12.78
CA THR A 82 -4.60 5.20 -14.08
C THR A 82 -5.23 3.86 -14.41
N PHE A 83 -6.55 3.84 -14.57
CA PHE A 83 -7.31 2.67 -15.00
C PHE A 83 -7.65 2.80 -16.49
N THR A 84 -7.54 1.71 -17.23
CA THR A 84 -7.84 1.68 -18.68
C THR A 84 -9.33 1.90 -18.97
N ASP A 85 -10.17 1.42 -18.05
CA ASP A 85 -11.62 1.52 -18.12
C ASP A 85 -12.23 1.34 -16.72
N LYS A 86 -13.53 1.56 -16.64
CA LYS A 86 -14.35 1.35 -15.44
C LYS A 86 -14.20 -0.06 -14.86
N ASP A 87 -14.23 -1.10 -15.69
CA ASP A 87 -14.31 -2.48 -15.19
C ASP A 87 -13.01 -2.83 -14.47
N ALA A 88 -11.88 -2.27 -14.91
CA ALA A 88 -10.60 -2.35 -14.24
C ALA A 88 -10.59 -1.63 -12.88
N LEU A 89 -11.20 -0.43 -12.78
CA LEU A 89 -11.39 0.28 -11.51
C LEU A 89 -12.26 -0.54 -10.54
N LEU A 90 -13.39 -1.05 -11.00
CA LEU A 90 -14.28 -1.86 -10.18
C LEU A 90 -13.63 -3.17 -9.74
N SER A 91 -12.84 -3.80 -10.61
CA SER A 91 -12.04 -4.99 -10.30
C SER A 91 -11.03 -4.70 -9.17
N PHE A 92 -10.35 -3.55 -9.21
CA PHE A 92 -9.44 -3.14 -8.14
C PHE A 92 -10.16 -2.90 -6.81
N ILE A 93 -11.29 -2.19 -6.82
CA ILE A 93 -12.10 -1.95 -5.62
C ILE A 93 -12.58 -3.29 -5.02
N ASP A 94 -13.12 -4.17 -5.86
CA ASP A 94 -13.56 -5.51 -5.46
C ASP A 94 -12.42 -6.31 -4.82
N ASN A 95 -11.21 -6.18 -5.37
CA ASN A 95 -10.05 -6.85 -4.83
C ASN A 95 -9.65 -6.34 -3.46
N VAL A 96 -9.65 -5.03 -3.25
CA VAL A 96 -9.30 -4.42 -1.97
C VAL A 96 -10.30 -4.84 -0.89
N GLU A 97 -11.59 -4.94 -1.22
CA GLU A 97 -12.63 -5.31 -0.24
C GLU A 97 -12.68 -6.81 0.05
N LYS A 98 -12.47 -7.67 -0.96
CA LYS A 98 -12.69 -9.12 -0.82
C LYS A 98 -11.42 -9.92 -0.64
N ASN A 99 -10.25 -9.42 -1.06
CA ASN A 99 -9.01 -10.17 -0.95
C ASN A 99 -8.22 -9.73 0.28
N VAL A 100 -8.15 -10.65 1.23
CA VAL A 100 -7.14 -10.61 2.29
C VAL A 100 -6.09 -11.65 1.91
N LEU A 101 -4.81 -11.25 1.86
CA LEU A 101 -3.73 -12.21 1.60
C LEU A 101 -3.75 -13.32 2.66
N ASP A 102 -3.70 -14.58 2.19
CA ASP A 102 -3.83 -15.75 3.05
C ASP A 102 -2.69 -15.84 4.08
N ASP A 103 -1.48 -15.43 3.66
CA ASP A 103 -0.30 -15.40 4.50
C ASP A 103 -0.48 -14.41 5.67
N ALA A 104 -0.42 -14.95 6.88
CA ALA A 104 -0.55 -14.19 8.12
C ALA A 104 0.45 -13.04 8.22
N GLN A 105 1.62 -13.15 7.56
CA GLN A 105 2.61 -12.07 7.56
C GLN A 105 2.18 -10.88 6.71
N TYR A 106 1.38 -11.06 5.67
CA TYR A 106 0.94 -10.00 4.75
C TYR A 106 -0.51 -9.56 4.97
N ARG A 107 -1.20 -10.19 5.92
CA ARG A 107 -2.57 -9.88 6.28
C ARG A 107 -2.70 -8.47 6.85
N ILE A 108 -3.15 -7.55 6.00
CA ILE A 108 -3.49 -6.17 6.34
C ILE A 108 -4.96 -5.98 5.97
N LEU A 109 -5.74 -5.37 6.87
CA LEU A 109 -7.13 -5.05 6.57
C LEU A 109 -7.19 -3.63 6.01
N TYR A 110 -7.80 -3.48 4.84
CA TYR A 110 -7.95 -2.19 4.20
C TYR A 110 -9.39 -1.71 4.30
N LYS A 111 -9.54 -0.39 4.44
CA LYS A 111 -10.82 0.30 4.29
C LYS A 111 -10.66 1.38 3.23
N LEU A 112 -11.45 1.31 2.18
CA LEU A 112 -11.59 2.41 1.24
C LEU A 112 -12.41 3.52 1.92
N ASN A 113 -11.86 4.73 1.91
CA ASN A 113 -12.52 5.91 2.47
C ASN A 113 -13.11 6.78 1.36
N GLU A 114 -12.38 6.96 0.26
CA GLU A 114 -12.78 7.80 -0.85
C GLU A 114 -12.21 7.26 -2.17
N VAL A 115 -13.00 7.34 -3.24
CA VAL A 115 -12.57 7.06 -4.62
C VAL A 115 -13.04 8.24 -5.47
N SER A 116 -12.09 9.03 -5.94
CA SER A 116 -12.31 10.24 -6.74
C SER A 116 -11.95 9.97 -8.20
N TYR A 117 -12.98 9.90 -9.06
CA TYR A 117 -12.87 9.60 -10.49
C TYR A 117 -13.73 10.56 -11.34
N ASP A 118 -13.43 10.68 -12.63
CA ASP A 118 -14.17 11.53 -13.55
C ASP A 118 -15.41 10.78 -14.10
N ILE A 119 -16.58 11.15 -13.58
CA ILE A 119 -17.85 10.53 -13.97
C ILE A 119 -18.26 10.87 -15.42
N VAL A 120 -17.75 11.96 -16.00
CA VAL A 120 -18.12 12.38 -17.36
C VAL A 120 -17.41 11.50 -18.38
N ASN A 121 -16.15 11.15 -18.11
CA ASN A 121 -15.32 10.30 -18.95
C ASN A 121 -15.24 8.86 -18.41
N TYR A 122 -16.35 8.36 -17.87
CA TYR A 122 -16.40 7.09 -17.14
C TYR A 122 -16.09 5.83 -17.97
N SER A 123 -16.17 5.93 -19.30
CA SER A 123 -15.89 4.80 -20.21
C SER A 123 -14.47 4.81 -20.77
N ASP A 124 -13.71 5.88 -20.53
CA ASP A 124 -12.36 6.06 -21.05
C ASP A 124 -11.31 5.80 -19.96
N GLU A 125 -10.03 5.91 -20.34
CA GLU A 125 -8.91 5.87 -19.42
C GLU A 125 -9.00 7.04 -18.42
N GLN A 126 -8.82 6.75 -17.13
CA GLN A 126 -9.01 7.74 -16.07
C GLN A 126 -7.93 7.61 -15.01
N GLN A 127 -7.45 8.76 -14.56
CA GLN A 127 -6.64 8.87 -13.36
C GLN A 127 -7.57 9.01 -12.15
N VAL A 128 -7.44 8.09 -11.21
CA VAL A 128 -8.31 7.99 -10.03
C VAL A 128 -7.48 8.18 -8.77
N ASP A 129 -7.93 9.05 -7.88
CA ASP A 129 -7.38 9.23 -6.55
C ASP A 129 -8.17 8.38 -5.55
N ILE A 130 -7.47 7.53 -4.81
CA ILE A 130 -8.05 6.62 -3.82
C ILE A 130 -7.46 6.94 -2.46
N LEU A 131 -8.33 7.23 -1.49
CA LEU A 131 -7.97 7.36 -0.08
C LEU A 131 -8.42 6.11 0.66
N MET A 132 -7.50 5.50 1.39
CA MET A 132 -7.77 4.29 2.15
C MET A 132 -6.98 4.24 3.44
N ASN A 133 -7.42 3.42 4.38
CA ASN A 133 -6.70 3.15 5.63
C ASN A 133 -6.30 1.68 5.68
N ALA A 134 -5.04 1.41 5.99
CA ALA A 134 -4.54 0.10 6.36
C ALA A 134 -4.60 -0.06 7.89
N TYR A 135 -5.24 -1.10 8.39
CA TYR A 135 -5.35 -1.39 9.81
C TYR A 135 -4.40 -2.50 10.23
N PHE A 136 -3.72 -2.26 11.35
CA PHE A 136 -2.77 -3.16 11.95
C PHE A 136 -3.13 -3.41 13.41
N VAL A 137 -2.80 -4.60 13.87
CA VAL A 137 -2.88 -5.01 15.28
C VAL A 137 -1.44 -5.01 15.82
N LYS A 138 -1.21 -4.30 16.93
CA LYS A 138 0.08 -4.22 17.62
C LYS A 138 0.43 -5.51 18.35
#